data_AF-A0A6G1EUX6-F1
#
_entry.id   AF-A0A6G1EUX6-F1
#
_cell.length_a   1.000
_cell.length_b   1.000
_cell.length_c   1.000
_cell.angle_alpha   90.00
_cell.angle_beta   90.00
_cell.angle_gamma   90.00
#
_symmetry.space_group_name_H-M   'P 1'
#
loop_
_entity.id
_entity.type
_entity.pdbx_description
1 polymer ?
#
loop_
_entity_poly.entity_id
_entity_poly.type
_entity_poly.pdbx_seq_one_letter_code
_entity_poly.pdbx_strand_id
1 'polypeptide(L)'
;WLLGFKLHGTLVYTLLFLYCHKSAIKLELFVNQLKATVSSVRSVRRSSSAVTAHHHPLLACSHAPAVWPSFPLLLRSHPLRALDIAAPPARPPPPRREPQMSDGAGAGEELSDRQKREIAVWFLSNAPAGEIHYVAKDVRALLGDEAVYEAAAAEAFPEYNKAHLVSLELPDRSGDLIITTYGELDKNNYLDPRTAQVATVDHIKQNCTKLRPAADEELPSAYIEEFRSALDVELSKYICEAYPKGVCAVYCTSGKDIDGPGADFGLAAIISAARRSPQNFCNGSWRSIWTLEFNDGSQFVEIKGKIQVGAHYFEEGNVQLDTNIDCKDSTILQVSSYNNFLA
;
A
#
# COMPACT_ATOMS: atom_id res chain seq x y z
N TRP A 1 24.28 20.46 -25.32
CA TRP A 1 24.59 19.93 -23.98
C TRP A 1 23.79 20.61 -22.86
N LEU A 2 23.88 21.93 -22.61
CA LEU A 2 23.04 22.63 -21.62
C LEU A 2 21.53 22.71 -21.93
N LEU A 3 21.11 22.52 -23.19
CA LEU A 3 19.69 22.44 -23.58
C LEU A 3 19.05 21.07 -23.32
N GLY A 4 19.83 19.97 -23.31
CA GLY A 4 19.32 18.61 -23.08
C GLY A 4 18.87 18.39 -21.63
N PHE A 5 19.61 18.96 -20.68
CA PHE A 5 19.31 18.92 -19.24
C PHE A 5 18.00 19.65 -18.88
N LYS A 6 17.70 20.77 -19.55
CA LYS A 6 16.44 21.52 -19.31
C LYS A 6 15.21 20.77 -19.83
N LEU A 7 15.31 20.07 -20.96
CA LEU A 7 14.21 19.28 -21.50
C LEU A 7 13.94 18.02 -20.67
N HIS A 8 14.97 17.30 -20.23
CA HIS A 8 14.78 16.10 -19.39
C HIS A 8 14.26 16.44 -17.99
N GLY A 9 14.82 17.47 -17.34
CA GLY A 9 14.30 17.94 -16.05
C GLY A 9 12.83 18.34 -16.13
N THR A 10 12.43 19.10 -17.16
CA THR A 10 11.03 19.52 -17.34
C THR A 10 10.11 18.33 -17.58
N LEU A 11 10.54 17.32 -18.34
CA LEU A 11 9.75 16.10 -18.59
C LEU A 11 9.55 15.28 -17.31
N VAL A 12 10.61 15.13 -16.50
CA VAL A 12 10.56 14.45 -15.20
C VAL A 12 9.64 15.17 -14.22
N TYR A 13 9.77 16.50 -14.09
CA TYR A 13 8.84 17.31 -13.29
C TYR A 13 7.40 17.20 -13.77
N THR A 14 7.17 17.17 -15.08
CA THR A 14 5.82 17.04 -15.66
C THR A 14 5.24 15.66 -15.40
N LEU A 15 6.04 14.60 -15.54
CA LEU A 15 5.63 13.22 -15.24
C LEU A 15 5.31 13.05 -13.76
N LEU A 16 6.14 13.61 -12.88
CA LEU A 16 5.94 13.62 -11.43
C LEU A 16 4.68 14.39 -11.05
N PHE A 17 4.48 15.58 -11.63
CA PHE A 17 3.28 16.39 -11.40
C PHE A 17 2.01 15.70 -11.89
N LEU A 18 2.03 15.12 -13.09
CA LEU A 18 0.92 14.33 -13.62
C LEU A 18 0.65 13.08 -12.77
N TYR A 19 1.69 12.46 -12.23
CA TYR A 19 1.56 11.33 -11.31
C TYR A 19 0.89 11.77 -10.01
N CYS A 20 1.32 12.88 -9.40
CA CYS A 20 0.70 13.46 -8.20
C CYS A 20 -0.75 13.88 -8.44
N HIS A 21 -1.07 14.47 -9.60
CA HIS A 21 -2.44 14.86 -9.92
C HIS A 21 -3.36 13.65 -10.12
N LYS A 22 -2.90 12.61 -10.83
CA LYS A 22 -3.66 11.36 -10.96
C LYS A 22 -3.83 10.66 -9.61
N SER A 23 -2.80 10.72 -8.78
CA SER A 23 -2.78 10.20 -7.40
C SER A 23 -3.83 10.86 -6.52
N ALA A 24 -3.93 12.20 -6.57
CA ALA A 24 -4.91 12.96 -5.80
C ALA A 24 -6.36 12.67 -6.23
N ILE A 25 -6.64 12.57 -7.54
CA ILE A 25 -7.98 12.20 -8.03
C ILE A 25 -8.37 10.80 -7.53
N LYS A 26 -7.45 9.84 -7.63
CA LYS A 26 -7.70 8.47 -7.18
C LYS A 26 -7.99 8.42 -5.68
N LEU A 27 -7.31 9.24 -4.89
CA LEU A 27 -7.52 9.37 -3.46
C LEU A 27 -8.95 9.85 -3.14
N GLU A 28 -9.41 10.94 -3.74
CA GLU A 28 -10.77 11.45 -3.51
C GLU A 28 -11.85 10.43 -3.90
N LEU A 29 -11.71 9.82 -5.09
CA LEU A 29 -12.62 8.76 -5.54
C LEU A 29 -12.62 7.57 -4.58
N PHE A 30 -11.46 7.20 -4.06
CA PHE A 30 -11.33 6.10 -3.11
C PHE A 30 -12.05 6.41 -1.79
N VAL A 31 -11.80 7.57 -1.19
CA VAL A 31 -12.47 7.97 0.07
C VAL A 31 -13.99 7.97 -0.10
N ASN A 32 -14.48 8.47 -1.24
CA ASN A 32 -15.91 8.46 -1.54
C ASN A 32 -16.47 7.03 -1.70
N GLN A 33 -15.75 6.15 -2.41
CA GLN A 33 -16.15 4.73 -2.55
C GLN A 33 -16.13 4.00 -1.21
N LEU A 34 -15.13 4.27 -0.36
CA LEU A 34 -15.01 3.70 0.98
C LEU A 34 -16.20 4.12 1.85
N LYS A 35 -16.56 5.41 1.85
CA LYS A 35 -17.75 5.92 2.55
C LYS A 35 -19.04 5.28 2.05
N ALA A 36 -19.20 5.14 0.74
CA ALA A 36 -20.37 4.51 0.14
C ALA A 36 -20.48 3.03 0.54
N THR A 37 -19.35 2.32 0.53
CA THR A 37 -19.26 0.91 0.94
C THR A 37 -19.65 0.76 2.40
N VAL A 38 -19.03 1.51 3.30
CA VAL A 38 -19.31 1.52 4.74
C VAL A 38 -20.78 1.81 5.04
N SER A 39 -21.38 2.75 4.31
CA SER A 39 -22.81 3.08 4.45
C SER A 39 -23.73 1.93 4.01
N SER A 40 -23.28 1.06 3.10
CA SER A 40 -24.07 -0.04 2.54
C SER A 40 -24.03 -1.32 3.39
N VAL A 41 -22.94 -1.58 4.12
CA VAL A 41 -22.68 -2.86 4.81
C VAL A 41 -23.77 -3.30 5.81
N ARG A 42 -24.58 -2.38 6.38
CA ARG A 42 -25.72 -2.75 7.27
C ARG A 42 -27.02 -3.13 6.55
N SER A 43 -27.18 -2.83 5.27
CA SER A 43 -28.42 -3.08 4.50
C SER A 43 -28.69 -4.58 4.28
N VAL A 44 -27.63 -5.40 4.21
CA VAL A 44 -27.65 -6.81 3.77
C VAL A 44 -28.30 -7.77 4.79
N ARG A 45 -28.47 -7.36 6.06
CA ARG A 45 -29.04 -8.22 7.11
C ARG A 45 -30.56 -8.45 7.02
N ARG A 46 -31.30 -7.71 6.18
CA ARG A 46 -32.76 -7.88 6.03
C ARG A 46 -33.21 -8.70 4.82
N SER A 47 -32.36 -8.88 3.81
CA SER A 47 -32.69 -9.66 2.61
C SER A 47 -32.31 -11.14 2.70
N SER A 48 -31.40 -11.50 3.61
CA SER A 48 -30.73 -12.80 3.62
C SER A 48 -31.32 -13.81 4.63
N SER A 49 -32.37 -13.45 5.38
CA SER A 49 -33.19 -14.40 6.14
C SER A 49 -34.11 -15.25 5.25
N ALA A 50 -34.03 -15.07 3.93
CA ALA A 50 -34.58 -15.98 2.94
C ALA A 50 -33.54 -16.16 1.82
N VAL A 51 -32.71 -17.20 1.91
CA VAL A 51 -32.21 -18.03 0.78
C VAL A 51 -31.07 -18.90 1.30
N THR A 52 -31.27 -20.21 1.15
CA THR A 52 -30.33 -21.30 1.43
C THR A 52 -29.03 -21.18 0.64
N ALA A 53 -27.93 -21.53 1.30
CA ALA A 53 -26.57 -21.54 0.77
C ALA A 53 -26.44 -22.44 -0.48
N HIS A 54 -25.91 -21.84 -1.55
CA HIS A 54 -25.26 -22.58 -2.63
C HIS A 54 -23.89 -21.97 -2.91
N HIS A 55 -22.87 -22.83 -2.93
CA HIS A 55 -21.52 -22.52 -3.35
C HIS A 55 -21.52 -21.91 -4.76
N HIS A 56 -20.94 -20.72 -4.90
CA HIS A 56 -20.60 -20.13 -6.20
C HIS A 56 -19.11 -20.31 -6.49
N PRO A 57 -18.73 -20.73 -7.70
CA PRO A 57 -17.33 -20.88 -8.09
C PRO A 57 -16.70 -19.54 -8.50
N LEU A 58 -15.38 -19.51 -8.42
CA LEU A 58 -14.46 -18.44 -8.81
C LEU A 58 -14.81 -17.84 -10.19
N LEU A 59 -15.06 -16.53 -10.23
CA LEU A 59 -15.11 -15.79 -11.50
C LEU A 59 -13.69 -15.47 -11.98
N ALA A 60 -13.25 -16.19 -12.99
CA ALA A 60 -12.17 -15.75 -13.86
C ALA A 60 -12.66 -14.56 -14.70
N CYS A 61 -11.89 -13.47 -14.73
CA CYS A 61 -12.15 -12.31 -15.58
C CYS A 61 -12.05 -12.68 -17.07
N SER A 62 -13.17 -13.03 -17.70
CA SER A 62 -13.29 -13.07 -19.16
C SER A 62 -13.68 -11.70 -19.70
N HIS A 63 -12.90 -11.19 -20.66
CA HIS A 63 -13.12 -9.93 -21.36
C HIS A 63 -14.47 -9.90 -22.09
N ALA A 64 -15.31 -8.91 -21.78
CA ALA A 64 -16.36 -8.41 -22.67
C ALA A 64 -16.57 -6.90 -22.41
N PRO A 65 -16.79 -6.08 -23.45
CA PRO A 65 -16.88 -4.63 -23.29
C PRO A 65 -18.27 -4.22 -22.83
N ALA A 66 -18.36 -3.51 -21.70
CA ALA A 66 -19.60 -2.88 -21.27
C ALA A 66 -19.68 -1.44 -21.79
N VAL A 67 -20.66 -1.18 -22.66
CA VAL A 67 -21.02 0.15 -23.19
C VAL A 67 -22.32 0.59 -22.53
N TRP A 68 -22.29 1.57 -21.61
CA TRP A 68 -23.49 2.27 -21.08
C TRP A 68 -23.12 3.67 -20.55
N PRO A 69 -24.11 4.57 -20.36
CA PRO A 69 -24.47 5.67 -21.26
C PRO A 69 -23.71 6.99 -21.00
N SER A 70 -23.47 7.75 -22.07
CA SER A 70 -22.88 9.09 -22.02
C SER A 70 -23.77 10.08 -21.26
N PHE A 71 -23.35 10.53 -20.08
CA PHE A 71 -23.86 11.75 -19.46
C PHE A 71 -23.03 12.95 -19.94
N PRO A 72 -23.66 14.09 -20.33
CA PRO A 72 -22.91 15.25 -20.80
C PRO A 72 -22.17 15.91 -19.62
N LEU A 73 -20.84 15.89 -19.66
CA LEU A 73 -19.98 16.72 -18.82
C LEU A 73 -20.20 18.19 -19.19
N LEU A 74 -21.09 18.87 -18.48
CA LEU A 74 -21.18 20.32 -18.51
C LEU A 74 -20.01 20.88 -17.68
N LEU A 75 -18.88 21.18 -18.34
CA LEU A 75 -17.77 21.93 -17.78
C LEU A 75 -18.26 23.32 -17.36
N ARG A 76 -18.65 23.48 -16.10
CA ARG A 76 -18.70 24.80 -15.46
C ARG A 76 -17.33 25.09 -14.85
N SER A 77 -16.59 25.94 -15.54
CA SER A 77 -15.41 26.60 -14.99
C SER A 77 -15.83 27.50 -13.83
N HIS A 78 -15.58 27.05 -12.60
CA HIS A 78 -15.48 27.96 -11.46
C HIS A 78 -14.01 28.36 -11.30
N PRO A 79 -13.67 29.66 -11.35
CA PRO A 79 -12.36 30.10 -10.94
C PRO A 79 -12.35 30.08 -9.41
N LEU A 80 -11.59 29.17 -8.80
CA LEU A 80 -11.31 29.23 -7.37
C LEU A 80 -9.85 29.59 -7.14
N ARG A 81 -9.69 30.56 -6.24
CA ARG A 81 -8.47 31.25 -5.82
C ARG A 81 -7.31 30.29 -5.61
N ALA A 82 -6.14 30.69 -6.12
CA ALA A 82 -4.86 30.19 -5.66
C ALA A 82 -4.81 30.34 -4.12
N LEU A 83 -4.64 29.23 -3.41
CA LEU A 83 -4.05 29.29 -2.08
C LEU A 83 -2.56 29.56 -2.31
N ASP A 84 -2.12 30.77 -1.98
CA ASP A 84 -0.71 31.12 -1.88
C ASP A 84 -0.08 30.29 -0.76
N ILE A 85 0.45 29.10 -1.11
CA ILE A 85 1.40 28.39 -0.26
C ILE A 85 2.76 29.06 -0.50
N ALA A 86 3.01 30.14 0.23
CA ALA A 86 4.34 30.73 0.32
C ALA A 86 5.27 29.74 1.03
N ALA A 87 6.14 29.06 0.26
CA ALA A 87 7.27 28.35 0.82
C ALA A 87 8.19 29.36 1.53
N PRO A 88 8.59 29.13 2.79
CA PRO A 88 9.57 30.00 3.43
C PRO A 88 10.90 29.97 2.64
N PRO A 89 11.62 31.09 2.51
CA PRO A 89 12.87 31.13 1.77
C PRO A 89 13.90 30.23 2.45
N ALA A 90 14.38 29.21 1.73
CA ALA A 90 15.50 28.40 2.15
C ALA A 90 16.73 29.30 2.31
N ARG A 91 17.33 29.36 3.51
CA ARG A 91 18.64 29.99 3.68
C ARG A 91 19.67 29.21 2.87
N PRO A 92 20.55 29.86 2.10
CA PRO A 92 21.66 29.17 1.48
C PRO A 92 22.54 28.55 2.58
N PRO A 93 23.03 27.30 2.41
CA PRO A 93 24.00 26.74 3.33
C PRO A 93 25.27 27.61 3.35
N PRO A 94 25.95 27.73 4.50
CA PRO A 94 27.24 28.43 4.54
C PRO A 94 28.24 27.77 3.58
N PRO A 95 29.19 28.53 3.01
CA PRO A 95 30.18 27.97 2.10
C PRO A 95 30.96 26.86 2.81
N ARG A 96 30.96 25.67 2.19
CA ARG A 96 31.80 24.56 2.65
C ARG A 96 33.25 25.02 2.55
N ARG A 97 33.98 24.99 3.67
CA ARG A 97 35.45 25.03 3.60
C ARG A 97 35.87 23.81 2.81
N GLU A 98 36.53 24.03 1.67
CA GLU A 98 37.25 22.96 0.99
C GLU A 98 38.20 22.31 1.99
N PRO A 99 38.14 20.99 2.19
CA PRO A 99 39.16 20.32 2.98
C PRO A 99 40.48 20.54 2.25
N GLN A 100 41.41 21.26 2.88
CA GLN A 100 42.80 21.20 2.45
C GLN A 100 43.21 19.74 2.47
N MET A 101 43.56 19.20 1.31
CA MET A 101 44.28 17.93 1.20
C MET A 101 45.60 18.09 1.95
N SER A 102 45.60 17.70 3.21
CA SER A 102 46.82 17.28 3.89
C SER A 102 47.17 15.90 3.35
N ASP A 103 48.29 15.79 2.64
CA ASP A 103 48.93 14.52 2.28
C ASP A 103 49.47 13.83 3.55
N GLY A 104 48.57 13.40 4.41
CA GLY A 104 48.83 12.58 5.59
C GLY A 104 48.04 11.29 5.47
N ALA A 105 48.73 10.22 5.11
CA ALA A 105 48.20 8.87 5.05
C ALA A 105 47.67 8.41 6.42
N GLY A 106 46.41 8.72 6.70
CA GLY A 106 45.61 8.00 7.68
C GLY A 106 44.85 6.92 6.93
N ALA A 107 45.34 5.68 6.97
CA ALA A 107 44.49 4.55 6.67
C ALA A 107 43.27 4.67 7.60
N GLY A 108 42.09 4.95 7.04
CA GLY A 108 40.87 4.99 7.82
C GLY A 108 40.76 3.68 8.59
N GLU A 109 40.51 3.75 9.89
CA GLU A 109 40.32 2.56 10.72
C GLU A 109 39.32 1.63 10.02
N GLU A 110 39.69 0.36 9.90
CA GLU A 110 38.83 -0.62 9.27
C GLU A 110 37.55 -0.76 10.10
N LEU A 111 36.39 -0.61 9.46
CA LEU A 111 35.10 -0.72 10.13
C LEU A 111 34.96 -2.10 10.76
N SER A 112 34.46 -2.14 12.00
CA SER A 112 34.11 -3.42 12.64
C SER A 112 32.98 -4.13 11.88
N ASP A 113 32.90 -5.46 11.98
CA ASP A 113 31.84 -6.26 11.35
C ASP A 113 30.44 -5.81 11.80
N ARG A 114 30.33 -5.34 13.04
CA ARG A 114 29.11 -4.73 13.56
C ARG A 114 28.71 -3.48 12.76
N GLN A 115 29.63 -2.55 12.54
CA GLN A 115 29.36 -1.33 11.77
C GLN A 115 29.10 -1.64 10.30
N LYS A 116 29.88 -2.56 9.70
CA LYS A 116 29.64 -3.06 8.34
C LYS A 116 28.21 -3.61 8.20
N ARG A 117 27.76 -4.42 9.16
CA ARG A 117 26.38 -4.93 9.20
C ARG A 117 25.34 -3.83 9.32
N GLU A 118 25.49 -2.90 10.26
CA GLU A 118 24.55 -1.79 10.47
C GLU A 118 24.38 -0.92 9.21
N ILE A 119 25.48 -0.65 8.49
CA ILE A 119 25.46 0.06 7.21
C ILE A 119 24.76 -0.76 6.12
N ALA A 120 25.01 -2.08 6.08
CA ALA A 120 24.37 -2.97 5.11
C ALA A 120 22.85 -3.04 5.32
N VAL A 121 22.39 -3.16 6.57
CA VAL A 121 20.96 -3.10 6.92
C VAL A 121 20.37 -1.77 6.44
N TRP A 122 21.06 -0.66 6.68
CA TRP A 122 20.60 0.65 6.23
C TRP A 122 20.45 0.74 4.70
N PHE A 123 21.41 0.25 3.92
CA PHE A 123 21.32 0.23 2.46
C PHE A 123 20.15 -0.61 1.95
N LEU A 124 19.96 -1.81 2.52
CA LEU A 124 18.88 -2.72 2.13
C LEU A 124 17.50 -2.13 2.46
N SER A 125 17.33 -1.57 3.66
CA SER A 125 16.06 -0.98 4.11
C SER A 125 15.68 0.30 3.35
N ASN A 126 16.65 1.00 2.75
CA ASN A 126 16.42 2.22 1.97
C ASN A 126 16.45 1.98 0.45
N ALA A 127 16.43 0.72 0.01
CA ALA A 127 16.38 0.41 -1.41
C ALA A 127 15.12 1.03 -2.07
N PRO A 128 15.19 1.55 -3.30
CA PRO A 128 14.00 1.99 -4.00
C PRO A 128 12.99 0.86 -4.19
N ALA A 129 11.70 1.19 -4.28
CA ALA A 129 10.62 0.21 -4.37
C ALA A 129 10.81 -0.73 -5.59
N GLY A 130 10.98 -2.02 -5.32
CA GLY A 130 11.16 -3.04 -6.35
C GLY A 130 12.62 -3.25 -6.81
N GLU A 131 13.59 -2.60 -6.15
CA GLU A 131 15.00 -2.66 -6.51
C GLU A 131 15.89 -3.31 -5.46
N ILE A 132 15.34 -3.76 -4.34
CA ILE A 132 16.10 -4.35 -3.23
C ILE A 132 17.05 -5.48 -3.67
N HIS A 133 16.67 -6.31 -4.64
CA HIS A 133 17.54 -7.39 -5.12
C HIS A 133 18.79 -6.88 -5.84
N TYR A 134 18.71 -5.74 -6.54
CA TYR A 134 19.88 -5.11 -7.16
C TYR A 134 20.78 -4.51 -6.08
N VAL A 135 20.20 -3.77 -5.14
CA VAL A 135 20.92 -3.21 -3.99
C VAL A 135 21.59 -4.30 -3.18
N ALA A 136 20.90 -5.41 -2.94
CA ALA A 136 21.41 -6.54 -2.18
C ALA A 136 22.60 -7.22 -2.85
N LYS A 137 22.58 -7.34 -4.17
CA LYS A 137 23.72 -7.84 -4.95
C LYS A 137 24.95 -6.93 -4.78
N ASP A 138 24.75 -5.61 -4.86
CA ASP A 138 25.84 -4.64 -4.74
C ASP A 138 26.39 -4.59 -3.30
N VAL A 139 25.51 -4.58 -2.30
CA VAL A 139 25.90 -4.62 -0.88
C VAL A 139 26.69 -5.89 -0.56
N ARG A 140 26.25 -7.06 -1.07
CA ARG A 140 26.97 -8.33 -0.89
C ARG A 140 28.38 -8.26 -1.48
N ALA A 141 28.52 -7.69 -2.67
CA ALA A 141 29.83 -7.51 -3.33
C ALA A 141 30.74 -6.52 -2.58
N LEU A 142 30.17 -5.46 -2.01
CA LEU A 142 30.92 -4.45 -1.24
C LEU A 142 31.39 -4.98 0.11
N LEU A 143 30.59 -5.80 0.79
CA LEU A 143 30.95 -6.37 2.09
C LEU A 143 32.08 -7.39 1.98
N GLY A 144 32.02 -8.27 0.97
CA GLY A 144 32.98 -9.36 0.80
C GLY A 144 32.94 -10.44 1.89
N ASP A 145 32.00 -10.34 2.84
CA ASP A 145 31.75 -11.30 3.93
C ASP A 145 30.30 -11.78 3.88
N GLU A 146 30.13 -13.07 3.64
CA GLU A 146 28.82 -13.71 3.49
C GLU A 146 28.04 -13.79 4.80
N ALA A 147 28.70 -14.03 5.92
CA ALA A 147 28.03 -14.17 7.21
C ALA A 147 27.48 -12.82 7.69
N VAL A 148 28.25 -11.73 7.48
CA VAL A 148 27.81 -10.36 7.77
C VAL A 148 26.65 -9.97 6.87
N TYR A 149 26.72 -10.30 5.58
CA TYR A 149 25.65 -10.02 4.61
C TYR A 149 24.35 -10.76 4.97
N GLU A 150 24.40 -12.08 5.19
CA GLU A 150 23.21 -12.89 5.49
C GLU A 150 22.54 -12.42 6.79
N ALA A 151 23.31 -12.02 7.81
CA ALA A 151 22.76 -11.42 9.02
C ALA A 151 22.04 -10.09 8.73
N ALA A 152 22.64 -9.22 7.91
CA ALA A 152 22.00 -7.96 7.51
C ALA A 152 20.74 -8.18 6.67
N ALA A 153 20.77 -9.12 5.72
CA ALA A 153 19.64 -9.45 4.86
C ALA A 153 18.46 -10.04 5.65
N ALA A 154 18.74 -10.95 6.59
CA ALA A 154 17.73 -11.55 7.45
C ALA A 154 17.02 -10.53 8.37
N GLU A 155 17.66 -9.39 8.66
CA GLU A 155 17.08 -8.27 9.40
C GLU A 155 16.32 -7.30 8.48
N ALA A 156 16.93 -6.90 7.35
CA ALA A 156 16.39 -5.83 6.51
C ALA A 156 15.24 -6.25 5.61
N PHE A 157 15.27 -7.46 5.01
CA PHE A 157 14.25 -7.88 4.04
C PHE A 157 12.83 -7.97 4.62
N PRO A 158 12.61 -8.50 5.84
CA PRO A 158 11.28 -8.50 6.43
C PRO A 158 10.69 -7.10 6.62
N GLU A 159 11.49 -6.18 7.15
CA GLU A 159 11.06 -4.79 7.38
C GLU A 159 10.86 -4.05 6.07
N TYR A 160 11.74 -4.24 5.08
CA TYR A 160 11.56 -3.72 3.73
C TYR A 160 10.27 -4.23 3.09
N ASN A 161 10.00 -5.54 3.16
CA ASN A 161 8.82 -6.13 2.53
C ASN A 161 7.53 -5.55 3.12
N LYS A 162 7.48 -5.36 4.45
CA LYS A 162 6.35 -4.73 5.16
C LYS A 162 6.22 -3.25 4.81
N ALA A 163 7.31 -2.48 4.87
CA ALA A 163 7.29 -1.06 4.55
C ALA A 163 6.88 -0.77 3.10
N HIS A 164 7.31 -1.62 2.17
CA HIS A 164 6.98 -1.51 0.75
C HIS A 164 5.68 -2.22 0.34
N LEU A 165 4.95 -2.83 1.28
CA LEU A 165 3.73 -3.61 1.03
C LEU A 165 3.91 -4.54 -0.17
N VAL A 166 5.02 -5.29 -0.17
CA VAL A 166 5.39 -6.15 -1.29
C VAL A 166 4.29 -7.18 -1.50
N SER A 167 3.79 -7.27 -2.73
CA SER A 167 2.81 -8.28 -3.14
C SER A 167 3.52 -9.51 -3.71
N LEU A 168 3.19 -10.68 -3.20
CA LEU A 168 3.77 -11.97 -3.57
C LEU A 168 2.68 -12.93 -4.06
N GLU A 169 2.86 -13.55 -5.23
CA GLU A 169 1.91 -14.53 -5.76
C GLU A 169 1.83 -15.75 -4.83
N LEU A 170 0.60 -16.19 -4.54
CA LEU A 170 0.35 -17.39 -3.76
C LEU A 170 0.75 -18.65 -4.56
N PRO A 171 1.31 -19.70 -3.93
CA PRO A 171 1.77 -20.91 -4.61
C PRO A 171 0.70 -21.62 -5.44
N ASP A 172 -0.57 -21.54 -5.03
CA ASP A 172 -1.72 -22.13 -5.72
C ASP A 172 -2.33 -21.21 -6.79
N ARG A 173 -1.76 -20.00 -6.97
CA ARG A 173 -2.22 -18.94 -7.89
C ARG A 173 -3.64 -18.46 -7.61
N SER A 174 -4.11 -18.59 -6.38
CA SER A 174 -5.41 -18.07 -5.94
C SER A 174 -5.45 -16.53 -5.86
N GLY A 175 -4.27 -15.89 -5.82
CA GLY A 175 -4.12 -14.44 -5.80
C GLY A 175 -2.72 -14.01 -5.37
N ASP A 176 -2.63 -12.76 -4.91
CA ASP A 176 -1.41 -12.16 -4.38
C ASP A 176 -1.58 -11.83 -2.89
N LEU A 177 -0.59 -12.18 -2.09
CA LEU A 177 -0.46 -11.84 -0.68
C LEU A 177 0.30 -10.53 -0.52
N ILE A 178 -0.25 -9.59 0.27
CA ILE A 178 0.45 -8.36 0.64
C ILE A 178 1.21 -8.59 1.95
N ILE A 179 2.54 -8.42 1.93
CA ILE A 179 3.36 -8.46 3.15
C ILE A 179 3.12 -7.20 3.97
N THR A 180 2.51 -7.37 5.14
CA THR A 180 2.06 -6.27 5.98
C THR A 180 1.97 -6.69 7.45
N THR A 181 2.17 -5.74 8.36
CA THR A 181 2.04 -5.96 9.81
C THR A 181 0.62 -6.39 10.21
N TYR A 182 -0.40 -6.03 9.43
CA TYR A 182 -1.79 -6.40 9.72
C TYR A 182 -2.12 -7.87 9.44
N GLY A 183 -1.36 -8.50 8.55
CA GLY A 183 -1.48 -9.93 8.22
C GLY A 183 -0.38 -10.78 8.84
N GLU A 184 0.56 -10.20 9.57
CA GLU A 184 1.69 -10.90 10.19
C GLU A 184 1.21 -11.73 11.39
N LEU A 185 1.33 -13.06 11.29
CA LEU A 185 1.03 -13.97 12.41
C LEU A 185 2.29 -14.29 13.21
N ASP A 186 3.41 -14.47 12.50
CA ASP A 186 4.75 -14.59 13.04
C ASP A 186 5.78 -14.09 12.03
N LYS A 187 7.08 -14.32 12.32
CA LYS A 187 8.20 -13.82 11.51
C LYS A 187 8.10 -14.16 10.01
N ASN A 188 7.51 -15.31 9.64
CA ASN A 188 7.47 -15.76 8.25
C ASN A 188 6.07 -16.15 7.78
N ASN A 189 5.07 -16.19 8.66
CA ASN A 189 3.71 -16.60 8.30
C ASN A 189 2.77 -15.40 8.25
N TYR A 190 2.04 -15.30 7.14
CA TYR A 190 1.13 -14.20 6.87
C TYR A 190 -0.25 -14.71 6.46
N LEU A 191 -1.29 -14.14 7.04
CA LEU A 191 -2.68 -14.41 6.72
C LEU A 191 -3.08 -13.71 5.42
N ASP A 192 -3.66 -14.45 4.49
CA ASP A 192 -4.51 -13.89 3.44
C ASP A 192 -5.99 -14.02 3.88
N PRO A 193 -6.63 -12.92 4.30
CA PRO A 193 -7.98 -12.95 4.83
C PRO A 193 -9.04 -13.26 3.76
N ARG A 194 -8.72 -13.08 2.46
CA ARG A 194 -9.68 -13.34 1.38
C ARG A 194 -9.85 -14.83 1.11
N THR A 195 -8.73 -15.56 1.07
CA THR A 195 -8.73 -17.01 0.83
C THR A 195 -8.79 -17.82 2.12
N ALA A 196 -8.73 -17.17 3.29
CA ALA A 196 -8.62 -17.79 4.60
C ALA A 196 -7.44 -18.79 4.66
N GLN A 197 -6.32 -18.39 4.06
CA GLN A 197 -5.08 -19.17 4.03
C GLN A 197 -3.96 -18.43 4.75
N VAL A 198 -2.99 -19.18 5.25
CA VAL A 198 -1.74 -18.66 5.77
C VAL A 198 -0.60 -19.10 4.87
N ALA A 199 0.16 -18.13 4.39
CA ALA A 199 1.30 -18.33 3.53
C ALA A 199 2.60 -18.20 4.32
N THR A 200 3.54 -19.13 4.10
CA THR A 200 4.92 -19.02 4.60
C THR A 200 5.80 -18.32 3.57
N VAL A 201 6.48 -17.25 3.98
CA VAL A 201 7.24 -16.35 3.11
C VAL A 201 8.74 -16.54 3.30
N ASP A 202 9.48 -16.68 2.20
CA ASP A 202 10.93 -16.48 2.16
C ASP A 202 11.18 -14.99 1.87
N HIS A 203 11.51 -14.23 2.91
CA HIS A 203 11.65 -12.77 2.80
C HIS A 203 12.76 -12.34 1.84
N ILE A 204 13.88 -13.07 1.82
CA ILE A 204 15.06 -12.75 1.01
C ILE A 204 14.77 -13.04 -0.46
N LYS A 205 14.14 -14.18 -0.77
CA LYS A 205 13.74 -14.51 -2.14
C LYS A 205 12.48 -13.79 -2.61
N GLN A 206 11.76 -13.13 -1.70
CA GLN A 206 10.46 -12.53 -1.93
C GLN A 206 9.51 -13.50 -2.66
N ASN A 207 9.27 -14.67 -2.05
CA ASN A 207 8.26 -15.61 -2.56
C ASN A 207 7.52 -16.33 -1.44
N CYS A 208 6.31 -16.79 -1.77
CA CYS A 208 5.54 -17.67 -0.91
C CYS A 208 5.97 -19.12 -1.17
N THR A 209 6.28 -19.86 -0.11
CA THR A 209 6.85 -21.22 -0.20
C THR A 209 5.85 -22.31 0.15
N LYS A 210 4.93 -22.04 1.09
CA LYS A 210 3.93 -22.99 1.57
C LYS A 210 2.61 -22.27 1.82
N LEU A 211 1.53 -23.04 1.76
CA LEU A 211 0.19 -22.62 2.15
C LEU A 211 -0.41 -23.63 3.11
N ARG A 212 -1.18 -23.12 4.07
CA ARG A 212 -2.07 -23.90 4.92
C ARG A 212 -3.39 -23.14 5.08
N PRO A 213 -4.50 -23.83 5.38
CA PRO A 213 -5.70 -23.15 5.88
C PRO A 213 -5.39 -22.35 7.15
N ALA A 214 -6.06 -21.22 7.33
CA ALA A 214 -6.05 -20.48 8.59
C ALA A 214 -6.77 -21.28 9.68
N ALA A 215 -6.29 -21.18 10.92
CA ALA A 215 -6.99 -21.71 12.08
C ALA A 215 -8.15 -20.78 12.47
N ASP A 216 -9.15 -21.30 13.18
CA ASP A 216 -10.33 -20.52 13.57
C ASP A 216 -9.96 -19.30 14.42
N GLU A 217 -8.92 -19.39 15.26
CA GLU A 217 -8.46 -18.30 16.12
C GLU A 217 -7.71 -17.18 15.35
N GLU A 218 -7.25 -17.49 14.13
CA GLU A 218 -6.56 -16.54 13.24
C GLU A 218 -7.57 -15.72 12.41
N LEU A 219 -8.81 -16.18 12.32
CA LEU A 219 -9.89 -15.55 11.57
C LEU A 219 -10.80 -14.70 12.48
N PRO A 220 -11.44 -13.65 11.93
CA PRO A 220 -12.49 -12.94 12.67
C PRO A 220 -13.74 -13.80 12.82
N SER A 221 -14.60 -13.45 13.77
CA SER A 221 -15.93 -14.02 13.91
C SER A 221 -16.74 -13.88 12.61
N ALA A 222 -17.76 -14.72 12.43
CA ALA A 222 -18.66 -14.63 11.29
C ALA A 222 -19.33 -13.24 11.18
N TYR A 223 -19.61 -12.60 12.32
CA TYR A 223 -20.19 -11.26 12.34
C TYR A 223 -19.23 -10.21 11.78
N ILE A 224 -17.95 -10.23 12.17
CA ILE A 224 -16.95 -9.28 11.66
C ILE A 224 -16.56 -9.60 10.21
N GLU A 225 -16.54 -10.87 9.84
CA GLU A 225 -16.25 -11.32 8.47
C GLU A 225 -17.24 -10.75 7.45
N GLU A 226 -18.53 -10.58 7.81
CA GLU A 226 -19.52 -9.91 6.94
C GLU A 226 -19.05 -8.49 6.55
N PHE A 227 -18.53 -7.71 7.50
CA PHE A 227 -18.05 -6.35 7.23
C PHE A 227 -16.75 -6.36 6.45
N ARG A 228 -15.82 -7.23 6.82
CA ARG A 228 -14.52 -7.36 6.16
C ARG A 228 -14.69 -7.78 4.71
N SER A 229 -15.49 -8.82 4.45
CA SER A 229 -15.76 -9.34 3.10
C SER A 229 -16.51 -8.32 2.24
N ALA A 230 -17.52 -7.62 2.78
CA ALA A 230 -18.24 -6.59 2.03
C ALA A 230 -17.29 -5.45 1.60
N LEU A 231 -16.41 -5.02 2.50
CA LEU A 231 -15.39 -4.02 2.19
C LEU A 231 -14.38 -4.52 1.16
N ASP A 232 -13.92 -5.78 1.29
CA ASP A 232 -12.96 -6.40 0.38
C ASP A 232 -13.49 -6.53 -1.06
N VAL A 233 -14.76 -6.89 -1.22
CA VAL A 233 -15.42 -7.00 -2.54
C VAL A 233 -15.45 -5.65 -3.26
N GLU A 234 -15.89 -4.59 -2.58
CA GLU A 234 -15.95 -3.25 -3.19
C GLU A 234 -14.57 -2.67 -3.42
N LEU A 235 -13.63 -2.90 -2.50
CA LEU A 235 -12.24 -2.50 -2.66
C LEU A 235 -11.61 -3.17 -3.88
N SER A 236 -11.85 -4.47 -4.08
CA SER A 236 -11.35 -5.23 -5.22
C SER A 236 -11.83 -4.65 -6.54
N LYS A 237 -13.12 -4.29 -6.65
CA LYS A 237 -13.67 -3.62 -7.85
C LYS A 237 -12.96 -2.30 -8.13
N TYR A 238 -12.82 -1.44 -7.11
CA TYR A 238 -12.12 -0.16 -7.25
C TYR A 238 -10.66 -0.35 -7.71
N ILE A 239 -9.94 -1.34 -7.16
CA ILE A 239 -8.56 -1.62 -7.57
C ILE A 239 -8.47 -2.08 -9.02
N CYS A 240 -9.34 -2.99 -9.46
CA CYS A 240 -9.36 -3.46 -10.84
C CYS A 240 -9.54 -2.31 -11.85
N GLU A 241 -10.32 -1.29 -11.50
CA GLU A 241 -10.55 -0.11 -12.35
C GLU A 241 -9.43 0.93 -12.25
N ALA A 242 -8.98 1.25 -11.03
CA ALA A 242 -8.08 2.37 -10.79
C ALA A 242 -6.59 2.00 -10.89
N TYR A 243 -6.22 0.74 -10.65
CA TYR A 243 -4.82 0.29 -10.60
C TYR A 243 -4.64 -1.02 -11.36
N PRO A 244 -4.24 -0.96 -12.64
CA PRO A 244 -3.85 -2.16 -13.39
C PRO A 244 -2.71 -2.88 -12.65
N LYS A 245 -2.93 -4.14 -12.25
CA LYS A 245 -2.03 -4.95 -11.39
C LYS A 245 -1.90 -4.47 -9.94
N GLY A 246 -2.85 -3.68 -9.45
CA GLY A 246 -2.97 -3.40 -8.02
C GLY A 246 -3.50 -4.63 -7.27
N VAL A 247 -3.11 -4.74 -6.02
CA VAL A 247 -3.55 -5.76 -5.07
C VAL A 247 -4.12 -5.05 -3.86
N CYS A 248 -5.14 -5.63 -3.24
CA CYS A 248 -5.66 -5.19 -1.96
C CYS A 248 -5.91 -6.35 -1.00
N ALA A 249 -5.99 -6.02 0.29
CA ALA A 249 -6.40 -6.92 1.34
C ALA A 249 -7.08 -6.13 2.47
N VAL A 250 -8.06 -6.72 3.13
CA VAL A 250 -8.78 -6.13 4.26
C VAL A 250 -8.64 -7.01 5.48
N TYR A 251 -8.11 -6.46 6.58
CA TYR A 251 -7.85 -7.15 7.83
C TYR A 251 -8.73 -6.62 8.96
N CYS A 252 -9.03 -7.46 9.95
CA CYS A 252 -9.57 -6.99 11.23
C CYS A 252 -8.42 -6.51 12.13
N THR A 253 -8.55 -5.32 12.72
CA THR A 253 -7.52 -4.72 13.58
C THR A 253 -7.89 -4.71 15.05
N SER A 254 -9.19 -4.75 15.37
CA SER A 254 -9.70 -4.84 16.73
C SER A 254 -11.10 -5.46 16.73
N GLY A 255 -11.47 -6.09 17.85
CA GLY A 255 -12.80 -6.67 18.01
C GLY A 255 -13.05 -7.94 17.19
N LYS A 256 -12.01 -8.70 16.87
CA LYS A 256 -12.13 -9.90 16.01
C LYS A 256 -13.13 -10.94 16.52
N ASP A 257 -13.29 -11.07 17.84
CA ASP A 257 -14.14 -12.08 18.50
C ASP A 257 -15.57 -11.55 18.77
N ILE A 258 -15.95 -10.40 18.22
CA ILE A 258 -17.30 -9.82 18.42
C ILE A 258 -18.31 -10.59 17.59
N ASP A 259 -19.28 -11.24 18.23
CA ASP A 259 -20.31 -12.05 17.56
C ASP A 259 -21.65 -11.33 17.30
N GLY A 260 -21.71 -10.01 17.56
CA GLY A 260 -22.94 -9.25 17.39
C GLY A 260 -22.78 -7.74 17.53
N PRO A 261 -23.86 -6.97 17.34
CA PRO A 261 -23.83 -5.52 17.49
C PRO A 261 -23.62 -5.11 18.95
N GLY A 262 -23.25 -3.84 19.18
CA GLY A 262 -23.09 -3.28 20.52
C GLY A 262 -21.64 -3.15 21.01
N ALA A 263 -20.66 -3.38 20.14
CA ALA A 263 -19.25 -3.23 20.46
C ALA A 263 -18.49 -2.58 19.29
N ASP A 264 -17.45 -1.83 19.65
CA ASP A 264 -16.57 -1.17 18.69
C ASP A 264 -15.60 -2.19 18.07
N PHE A 265 -15.33 -2.05 16.77
CA PHE A 265 -14.38 -2.89 16.06
C PHE A 265 -13.63 -2.10 14.99
N GLY A 266 -12.55 -2.68 14.48
CA GLY A 266 -11.65 -2.01 13.55
C GLY A 266 -11.32 -2.87 12.34
N LEU A 267 -11.22 -2.23 11.17
CA LEU A 267 -10.72 -2.84 9.94
C LEU A 267 -9.55 -2.03 9.37
N ALA A 268 -8.65 -2.69 8.65
CA ALA A 268 -7.60 -2.06 7.85
C ALA A 268 -7.72 -2.53 6.40
N ALA A 269 -7.99 -1.59 5.49
CA ALA A 269 -7.94 -1.80 4.05
C ALA A 269 -6.58 -1.36 3.51
N ILE A 270 -5.89 -2.27 2.84
CA ILE A 270 -4.53 -2.09 2.35
C ILE A 270 -4.53 -2.19 0.84
N ILE A 271 -3.84 -1.27 0.18
CA ILE A 271 -3.68 -1.20 -1.27
C ILE A 271 -2.20 -1.13 -1.58
N SER A 272 -1.74 -2.00 -2.47
CA SER A 272 -0.40 -1.96 -3.04
C SER A 272 -0.50 -2.03 -4.56
N ALA A 273 0.12 -1.09 -5.25
CA ALA A 273 0.20 -1.11 -6.69
C ALA A 273 1.59 -0.65 -7.13
N ALA A 274 2.24 -1.40 -8.00
CA ALA A 274 3.55 -1.05 -8.50
C ALA A 274 3.60 -1.19 -10.01
N ARG A 275 4.29 -0.26 -10.66
CA ARG A 275 4.66 -0.34 -12.06
C ARG A 275 6.17 -0.33 -12.15
N ARG A 276 6.74 -1.49 -12.46
CA ARG A 276 8.19 -1.64 -12.66
C ARG A 276 8.47 -1.68 -14.14
N SER A 277 9.36 -0.81 -14.60
CA SER A 277 9.72 -0.69 -16.01
C SER A 277 11.22 -0.44 -16.14
N PRO A 278 12.07 -1.39 -15.70
CA PRO A 278 13.53 -1.21 -15.69
C PRO A 278 14.12 -0.99 -17.08
N GLN A 279 13.50 -1.53 -18.14
CA GLN A 279 13.88 -1.26 -19.54
C GLN A 279 13.72 0.21 -19.95
N ASN A 280 12.83 0.94 -19.26
CA ASN A 280 12.63 2.38 -19.43
C ASN A 280 13.20 3.16 -18.24
N PHE A 281 14.10 2.54 -17.46
CA PHE A 281 14.78 3.13 -16.32
C PHE A 281 13.84 3.81 -15.30
N CYS A 282 12.63 3.27 -15.13
CA CYS A 282 11.58 3.90 -14.33
C CYS A 282 10.79 2.87 -13.52
N ASN A 283 10.66 3.12 -12.22
CA ASN A 283 9.80 2.38 -11.31
C ASN A 283 8.85 3.34 -10.60
N GLY A 284 7.63 2.90 -10.35
CA GLY A 284 6.63 3.64 -9.59
C GLY A 284 5.88 2.73 -8.64
N SER A 285 5.53 3.25 -7.48
CA SER A 285 4.80 2.54 -6.44
C SER A 285 3.74 3.43 -5.81
N TRP A 286 2.58 2.84 -5.55
CA TRP A 286 1.50 3.38 -4.76
C TRP A 286 1.24 2.41 -3.61
N ARG A 287 1.20 2.94 -2.39
CA ARG A 287 0.88 2.19 -1.18
C ARG A 287 -0.13 3.01 -0.41
N SER A 288 -1.22 2.39 0.06
CA SER A 288 -2.10 3.07 1.00
C SER A 288 -2.71 2.12 2.02
N ILE A 289 -2.85 2.62 3.23
CA ILE A 289 -3.40 1.91 4.39
C ILE A 289 -4.52 2.77 4.94
N TRP A 290 -5.69 2.18 5.09
CA TRP A 290 -6.90 2.83 5.55
C TRP A 290 -7.44 2.10 6.75
N THR A 291 -7.38 2.74 7.91
CA THR A 291 -7.94 2.22 9.16
C THR A 291 -9.35 2.77 9.32
N LEU A 292 -10.31 1.87 9.51
CA LEU A 292 -11.71 2.16 9.78
C LEU A 292 -12.01 1.74 11.22
N GLU A 293 -12.40 2.69 12.05
CA GLU A 293 -12.80 2.46 13.44
C GLU A 293 -14.31 2.62 13.53
N PHE A 294 -15.02 1.51 13.70
CA PHE A 294 -16.48 1.47 13.81
C PHE A 294 -16.85 1.69 15.27
N ASN A 295 -17.46 2.84 15.56
CA ASN A 295 -17.88 3.18 16.90
C ASN A 295 -19.41 3.05 17.04
N ASP A 296 -19.87 2.03 17.77
CA ASP A 296 -21.30 1.75 17.90
C ASP A 296 -21.99 2.83 18.76
N GLY A 297 -21.33 3.33 19.81
CA GLY A 297 -21.92 4.35 20.67
C GLY A 297 -22.30 5.64 19.93
N SER A 298 -21.46 6.08 18.99
CA SER A 298 -21.67 7.30 18.21
C SER A 298 -22.31 7.07 16.83
N GLN A 299 -22.40 5.81 16.38
CA GLN A 299 -22.86 5.42 15.04
C GLN A 299 -22.01 6.06 13.90
N PHE A 300 -20.78 6.45 14.19
CA PHE A 300 -19.81 6.94 13.22
C PHE A 300 -18.72 5.91 12.96
N VAL A 301 -18.15 5.98 11.76
CA VAL A 301 -16.93 5.30 11.38
C VAL A 301 -15.86 6.36 11.17
N GLU A 302 -14.81 6.32 11.98
CA GLU A 302 -13.62 7.15 11.76
C GLU A 302 -12.74 6.48 10.71
N ILE A 303 -12.32 7.25 9.71
CA ILE A 303 -11.50 6.77 8.60
C ILE A 303 -10.17 7.52 8.63
N LYS A 304 -9.08 6.79 8.83
CA LYS A 304 -7.71 7.32 8.81
C LYS A 304 -6.95 6.67 7.66
N GLY A 305 -6.49 7.47 6.71
CA GLY A 305 -5.72 6.98 5.57
C GLY A 305 -4.29 7.49 5.59
N LYS A 306 -3.35 6.60 5.28
CA LYS A 306 -1.94 6.92 5.02
C LYS A 306 -1.59 6.45 3.62
N ILE A 307 -1.08 7.35 2.79
CA ILE A 307 -0.74 7.07 1.40
C ILE A 307 0.72 7.40 1.18
N GLN A 308 1.43 6.51 0.50
CA GLN A 308 2.80 6.69 0.09
C GLN A 308 2.91 6.49 -1.41
N VAL A 309 3.45 7.50 -2.07
CA VAL A 309 3.69 7.52 -3.51
C VAL A 309 5.19 7.61 -3.74
N GLY A 310 5.71 6.63 -4.48
CA GLY A 310 7.12 6.54 -4.83
C GLY A 310 7.31 6.52 -6.35
N ALA A 311 8.34 7.19 -6.84
CA ALA A 311 8.83 7.01 -8.19
C ALA A 311 10.36 7.11 -8.22
N HIS A 312 11.00 6.31 -9.06
CA HIS A 312 12.44 6.31 -9.25
C HIS A 312 12.73 6.24 -10.75
N TYR A 313 13.44 7.25 -11.25
CA TYR A 313 13.92 7.33 -12.62
C TYR A 313 15.44 7.43 -12.62
N PHE A 314 16.08 6.55 -13.40
CA PHE A 314 17.52 6.33 -13.32
C PHE A 314 18.25 6.26 -14.67
N GLU A 315 17.70 6.90 -15.71
CA GLU A 315 18.38 7.05 -17.00
C GLU A 315 19.37 8.23 -16.93
N GLU A 316 20.66 7.96 -17.08
CA GLU A 316 21.75 8.97 -17.08
C GLU A 316 21.75 9.91 -15.84
N GLY A 317 21.11 9.48 -14.75
CA GLY A 317 20.94 10.25 -13.51
C GLY A 317 20.19 9.43 -12.48
N ASN A 318 19.89 10.02 -11.32
CA ASN A 318 19.05 9.41 -10.29
C ASN A 318 18.07 10.47 -9.75
N VAL A 319 16.79 10.30 -10.06
CA VAL A 319 15.71 11.17 -9.58
C VAL A 319 14.68 10.33 -8.86
N GLN A 320 14.39 10.70 -7.62
CA GLN A 320 13.42 10.03 -6.77
C GLN A 320 12.32 10.99 -6.34
N LEU A 321 11.10 10.46 -6.29
CA LEU A 321 9.96 11.04 -5.62
C LEU A 321 9.58 10.12 -4.47
N ASP A 322 9.46 10.71 -3.29
CA ASP A 322 8.85 10.08 -2.13
C ASP A 322 7.84 11.08 -1.55
N THR A 323 6.59 10.67 -1.45
CA THR A 323 5.48 11.53 -1.01
C THR A 323 4.60 10.76 -0.06
N ASN A 324 4.39 11.34 1.12
CA ASN A 324 3.52 10.80 2.16
C ASN A 324 2.34 11.75 2.36
N ILE A 325 1.13 11.20 2.39
CA ILE A 325 -0.11 11.94 2.58
C ILE A 325 -0.92 11.26 3.68
N ASP A 326 -1.21 11.99 4.74
CA ASP A 326 -2.15 11.59 5.78
C ASP A 326 -3.51 12.23 5.52
N CYS A 327 -4.57 11.45 5.69
CA CYS A 327 -5.94 11.90 5.57
C CYS A 327 -6.80 11.36 6.71
N LYS A 328 -7.79 12.16 7.10
CA LYS A 328 -8.73 11.82 8.15
C LYS A 328 -10.12 12.24 7.71
N ASP A 329 -11.07 11.35 7.92
CA ASP A 329 -12.46 11.57 7.56
C ASP A 329 -13.37 10.78 8.52
N SER A 330 -14.66 11.02 8.42
CA SER A 330 -15.67 10.24 9.15
C SER A 330 -16.92 10.06 8.30
N THR A 331 -17.65 8.98 8.56
CA THR A 331 -18.94 8.74 7.93
C THR A 331 -19.90 8.10 8.91
N ILE A 332 -21.20 8.17 8.62
CA ILE A 332 -22.24 7.62 9.48
C ILE A 332 -22.51 6.18 9.02
N LEU A 333 -22.64 5.24 9.97
CA LEU A 333 -23.26 3.95 9.69
C LEU A 333 -24.74 4.19 9.40
N GLN A 334 -25.13 4.30 8.13
CA GLN A 334 -26.54 4.44 7.79
C GLN A 334 -27.30 3.18 8.22
N VAL A 335 -28.09 3.32 9.29
CA VAL A 335 -29.21 2.42 9.59
C VAL A 335 -30.29 2.77 8.59
N SER A 336 -30.57 1.90 7.61
CA SER A 336 -31.75 2.05 6.78
C SER A 336 -32.99 1.83 7.66
N SER A 337 -33.49 2.89 8.28
CA SER A 337 -34.79 2.93 8.93
C SER A 337 -35.88 2.88 7.86
N TYR A 338 -36.10 1.72 7.25
CA TYR A 338 -37.41 1.38 6.71
C TYR A 338 -38.29 0.98 7.89
N ASN A 339 -38.96 1.98 8.47
CA ASN A 339 -40.13 1.80 9.34
C ASN A 339 -41.36 2.38 8.62
N ASN A 340 -42.27 1.46 8.29
CA ASN A 340 -43.72 1.57 8.33
C ASN A 340 -44.42 2.70 7.55
N PHE A 341 -44.82 2.37 6.31
CA PHE A 341 -46.11 2.80 5.76
C PHE A 341 -47.01 1.58 5.56
N LEU A 342 -47.45 0.96 6.66
CA LEU A 342 -48.64 0.11 6.71
C LEU A 342 -49.25 0.18 8.10
N ALA A 343 -50.19 1.11 8.26
CA ALA A 343 -51.42 0.99 9.04
C ALA A 343 -52.34 2.16 8.64
#